data_AF-A0A6G6J4Q1-F1
#
_entry.id   AF-A0A6G6J4Q1-F1
#
_cell.length_a   1.000
_cell.length_b   1.000
_cell.length_c   1.000
_cell.angle_alpha   90.00
_cell.angle_beta   90.00
_cell.angle_gamma   90.00
#
_symmetry.space_group_name_H-M   'P 1'
#
loop_
_entity.id
_entity.type
_entity.pdbx_description
1 polymer ?
#
loop_
_entity_poly.entity_id
_entity_poly.type
_entity_poly.pdbx_seq_one_letter_code
_entity_poly.pdbx_strand_id
1 'polypeptide(L)' 'MKIKAKWGFVGDAAKLGAESAKVKAGQLFEDVDDEYGHILIGKGLAEEVTEKAKPKESKPAAPKEAK' A
#
# COMPACT_ATOMS: atom_id res chain seq x y z
N MET A 1 -6.45 -5.95 3.88
CA MET A 1 -5.08 -5.67 4.34
C MET A 1 -4.99 -4.37 5.12
N LYS A 2 -3.96 -4.22 5.94
CA LYS A 2 -3.70 -3.01 6.75
C LYS A 2 -2.66 -2.14 6.07
N ILE A 3 -3.01 -0.88 5.81
CA ILE A 3 -2.14 0.11 5.15
C ILE A 3 -2.12 1.43 5.91
N LYS A 4 -1.06 2.20 5.71
CA LYS A 4 -0.95 3.59 6.16
C LYS A 4 -0.79 4.48 4.95
N ALA A 5 -1.67 5.46 4.80
CA ALA A 5 -1.55 6.47 3.76
C ALA A 5 -0.29 7.30 4.00
N LYS A 6 0.57 7.40 2.99
CA LYS A 6 1.77 8.24 3.02
C LYS A 6 1.42 9.68 2.65
N TRP A 7 0.42 9.84 1.77
CA TRP A 7 -0.03 11.11 1.23
C TRP A 7 -1.55 11.26 1.39
N GLY A 8 -2.04 12.49 1.27
CA GLY A 8 -3.48 12.73 1.16
C GLY A 8 -3.95 12.41 -0.26
N PHE A 9 -5.01 11.61 -0.39
CA PHE A 9 -5.59 11.28 -1.69
C PHE A 9 -7.11 11.11 -1.58
N VAL A 10 -7.78 11.11 -2.74
CA VAL A 10 -9.21 10.77 -2.83
C VAL A 10 -9.32 9.40 -3.47
N GLY A 11 -9.82 8.43 -2.71
CA GLY A 11 -9.95 7.03 -3.11
C GLY A 11 -11.39 6.54 -3.05
N ASP A 12 -11.53 5.22 -2.97
CA ASP A 12 -12.82 4.56 -2.86
C ASP A 12 -13.09 4.21 -1.39
N ALA A 13 -14.06 4.90 -0.78
CA ALA A 13 -14.35 4.80 0.66
C ALA A 13 -14.71 3.36 1.07
N ALA A 14 -15.48 2.67 0.22
CA ALA A 14 -15.92 1.30 0.47
C ALA A 14 -14.73 0.32 0.47
N LYS A 15 -13.79 0.48 -0.48
CA LYS A 15 -12.58 -0.35 -0.55
C LYS A 15 -11.56 -0.02 0.52
N LEU A 16 -11.63 1.17 1.09
CA LEU A 16 -10.76 1.62 2.19
C LEU A 16 -11.31 1.25 3.58
N GLY A 17 -12.54 0.74 3.67
CA GLY A 17 -13.21 0.56 4.96
C GLY A 17 -13.40 1.88 5.71
N ALA A 18 -13.58 2.99 4.99
CA ALA A 18 -13.63 4.33 5.55
C ALA A 18 -15.00 4.97 5.30
N GLU A 19 -15.46 5.82 6.22
CA GLU A 19 -16.67 6.63 6.00
C GLU A 19 -16.51 7.65 4.86
N SER A 20 -15.28 7.97 4.48
CA SER A 20 -15.00 9.00 3.49
C SER A 20 -13.92 8.59 2.51
N ALA A 21 -14.16 8.96 1.24
CA ALA A 21 -13.21 8.80 0.14
C ALA A 21 -11.95 9.68 0.31
N LYS A 22 -12.03 10.74 1.13
CA LYS A 22 -10.90 11.63 1.41
C LYS A 22 -10.01 11.03 2.49
N VAL A 23 -8.83 10.62 2.07
CA VAL A 23 -7.78 10.09 2.92
C VAL A 23 -6.76 11.19 3.21
N LYS A 24 -6.35 11.33 4.47
CA LYS A 24 -5.24 12.20 4.87
C LYS A 24 -3.93 11.43 4.96
N ALA A 25 -2.83 12.13 4.72
CA ALA A 25 -1.50 11.59 4.98
C ALA A 25 -1.39 11.14 6.44
N GLY A 26 -0.80 9.97 6.66
CA GLY A 26 -0.64 9.34 7.97
C GLY A 26 -1.84 8.52 8.46
N GLN A 27 -2.96 8.52 7.74
CA GLN A 27 -4.16 7.78 8.14
C GLN A 27 -3.94 6.27 7.99
N LEU A 28 -4.29 5.52 9.03
CA LEU A 28 -4.21 4.08 9.08
C LEU A 28 -5.56 3.49 8.67
N PHE A 29 -5.53 2.49 7.80
CA PHE A 29 -6.70 1.72 7.41
C PHE A 29 -6.42 0.25 7.67
N GLU A 30 -7.30 -0.40 8.42
CA GLU A 30 -7.13 -1.79 8.83
C GLU A 30 -7.93 -2.75 7.96
N ASP A 31 -9.03 -2.25 7.38
CA ASP A 31 -10.00 -3.01 6.60
C ASP A 31 -10.00 -2.59 5.12
N VAL A 32 -8.80 -2.45 4.53
CA VAL A 32 -8.70 -2.15 3.10
C VAL A 32 -8.80 -3.43 2.30
N ASP A 33 -9.50 -3.38 1.17
CA ASP A 33 -9.47 -4.44 0.18
C ASP A 33 -8.01 -4.74 -0.26
N ASP A 34 -7.67 -6.01 -0.42
CA ASP A 34 -6.29 -6.44 -0.69
C ASP A 34 -5.79 -5.94 -2.05
N GLU A 35 -6.62 -6.04 -3.08
CA GLU A 35 -6.32 -5.55 -4.42
C GLU A 35 -6.18 -4.03 -4.41
N TYR A 36 -7.09 -3.33 -3.73
CA TYR A 36 -7.04 -1.88 -3.63
C TYR A 36 -5.83 -1.38 -2.85
N GLY A 37 -5.48 -2.02 -1.75
CA GLY A 37 -4.31 -1.67 -0.95
C GLY A 37 -3.01 -1.86 -1.75
N HIS A 38 -2.87 -2.97 -2.51
CA HIS A 38 -1.74 -3.16 -3.41
C HIS A 38 -1.65 -2.08 -4.51
N ILE A 39 -2.77 -1.63 -5.06
CA ILE A 39 -2.80 -0.51 -6.02
C ILE A 39 -2.27 0.78 -5.37
N LEU A 40 -2.71 1.09 -4.15
CA LEU A 40 -2.27 2.29 -3.44
C LEU A 40 -0.80 2.24 -3.07
N ILE A 41 -0.30 1.06 -2.69
CA ILE A 41 1.12 0.83 -2.40
C ILE A 41 1.96 0.91 -3.67
N GLY A 42 1.53 0.26 -4.75
CA GLY A 42 2.19 0.31 -6.06
C GLY A 42 2.25 1.72 -6.65
N LYS A 43 1.26 2.57 -6.32
CA LYS A 43 1.26 4.01 -6.65
C LYS A 43 2.10 4.86 -5.70
N GLY A 44 2.60 4.31 -4.59
CA GLY A 44 3.33 5.05 -3.55
C GLY A 44 2.45 5.99 -2.73
N LEU A 45 1.12 5.83 -2.76
CA LEU A 45 0.16 6.62 -1.99
C LEU A 45 -0.01 6.08 -0.55
N ALA A 46 0.20 4.78 -0.37
CA ALA A 46 0.12 4.10 0.92
C ALA A 46 1.30 3.13 1.10
N GLU A 47 1.48 2.67 2.34
CA GLU A 47 2.49 1.69 2.73
C GLU A 47 1.80 0.57 3.52
N GLU A 48 2.14 -0.68 3.24
CA GLU A 48 1.60 -1.82 3.99
C GLU A 48 2.07 -1.76 5.44
N VAL A 49 1.13 -1.85 6.38
CA VAL A 49 1.42 -1.94 7.82
C VAL A 49 1.12 -3.37 8.26
N THR A 50 2.08 -4.24 8.00
CA THR A 50 2.13 -5.56 8.63
C THR A 50 3.16 -5.53 9.75
N GLU A 51 2.83 -6.11 10.91
CA GLU A 51 3.78 -6.31 12.03
C GLU A 51 4.99 -7.17 11.62
N LYS A 52 4.98 -7.77 10.42
CA LYS A 52 6.06 -8.56 9.84
C LYS A 52 6.61 -8.00 8.51
N ALA A 53 6.65 -6.69 8.31
CA ALA A 53 7.28 -6.10 7.12
C ALA A 53 8.81 -6.10 7.28
N LYS A 54 9.41 -7.29 7.37
CA LYS A 54 10.80 -7.46 6.96
C LYS A 54 10.83 -7.12 5.47
N PRO A 55 11.64 -6.16 5.01
CA PRO A 55 11.67 -5.79 3.61
C PRO A 55 12.00 -7.06 2.82
N LYS A 56 11.05 -7.58 2.04
CA LYS A 56 11.42 -8.43 0.92
C LYS A 56 12.16 -7.50 -0.01
N GLU A 57 13.49 -7.60 0.06
CA GLU A 57 14.39 -7.24 -1.02
C GLU A 57 13.64 -7.45 -2.34
N SER A 58 13.16 -6.36 -2.94
CA SER A 58 13.26 -6.24 -4.38
C SER A 58 14.75 -6.28 -4.67
N LYS A 59 15.33 -7.48 -4.69
CA LYS A 59 16.49 -7.72 -5.52
C LYS A 59 15.98 -7.30 -6.90
N PRO A 60 16.50 -6.20 -7.50
CA PRO A 60 16.37 -6.09 -8.94
C PRO A 60 16.84 -7.44 -9.48
N ALA A 61 16.03 -8.09 -10.31
CA ALA A 61 16.44 -9.30 -10.99
C ALA A 61 17.70 -8.94 -11.77
N ALA A 62 18.87 -9.19 -11.18
CA ALA A 62 20.13 -9.06 -11.86
C ALA A 62 20.03 -10.06 -13.03
N PRO A 63 20.07 -9.60 -14.29
CA PRO A 63 20.08 -10.52 -15.41
C PRO A 63 21.35 -11.37 -15.27
N LYS A 64 21.19 -12.67 -15.00
CA LYS A 64 22.28 -13.62 -15.16
C LYS A 64 22.41 -13.91 -16.65
N GLU A 65 23.01 -12.97 -17.38
CA GLU A 65 23.67 -13.31 -18.64
C GLU A 65 24.98 -14.01 -18.26
N ALA A 66 24.98 -15.34 -18.35
CA ALA A 66 26.19 -16.13 -18.30
C ALA A 66 26.93 -15.94 -19.64
N LYS A 67 28.18 -15.45 -19.53
CA LYS A 67 29.16 -15.38 -20.61
C LYS A 67 29.54 -16.77 -21.12
#